data_AF-A0A3C0NF34-F1
#
_entry.id   AF-A0A3C0NF34-F1
#
_cell.length_a   1.000
_cell.length_b   1.000
_cell.length_c   1.000
_cell.angle_alpha   90.00
_cell.angle_beta   90.00
_cell.angle_gamma   90.00
#
_symmetry.space_group_name_H-M   'P 1'
#
loop_
_entity.id
_entity.type
_entity.pdbx_description
1 polymer ?
#
loop_
_entity_poly.entity_id
_entity_poly.type
_entity_poly.pdbx_seq_one_letter_code
_entity_poly.pdbx_strand_id
1 'polypeptide(L)'
;MDEELEQLLTEAKQYAPHTQGRQLILTQLVDEILRSRKICRLPLGQPLFGIYQEIYQQVQQQLLCFIERELDNYNPICIPVRVWANTLRHQAFRTVLDDVQLRNLAIEAQRHPPHSELRQYALGELVEAIRLSGKLGHPHRTRFSPQFYNLIYEEAVNKTLTYVCRKIDKYDPERGQEKKFMTWVNFRLDRVIIESCREFKDPNVKELPSTKDLEEIVQPEEPSSLFERVREDIEEDAKDIFKQAHIRNRPDANFQSIALARFSRKSWEEISAEFGIPVPTLSRFFQRCCEKFRSEFRR
;
A
#
# COMPACT_ATOMS: atom_id res chain seq x y z
N MET A 1 -0.05 -23.84 12.25
CA MET A 1 -1.29 -23.09 12.52
C MET A 1 -2.48 -23.81 11.92
N ASP A 2 -2.59 -23.96 10.60
CA ASP A 2 -3.78 -24.61 10.00
C ASP A 2 -3.91 -26.10 10.40
N GLU A 3 -2.82 -26.88 10.38
CA GLU A 3 -2.80 -28.28 10.84
C GLU A 3 -3.10 -28.43 12.35
N GLU A 4 -2.60 -27.50 13.18
CA GLU A 4 -2.80 -27.48 14.63
C GLU A 4 -4.27 -27.19 14.97
N LEU A 5 -4.91 -26.27 14.24
CA LEU A 5 -6.34 -25.99 14.35
C LEU A 5 -7.19 -27.20 13.93
N GLU A 6 -6.83 -27.89 12.85
CA GLU A 6 -7.56 -29.09 12.40
C GLU A 6 -7.46 -30.25 13.39
N GLN A 7 -6.28 -30.46 13.98
CA GLN A 7 -6.08 -31.45 15.04
C GLN A 7 -6.94 -31.15 16.26
N LEU A 8 -6.88 -29.92 16.78
CA LEU A 8 -7.68 -29.49 17.93
C LEU A 8 -9.19 -29.60 17.67
N LEU A 9 -9.65 -29.29 16.45
CA LEU A 9 -11.06 -29.46 16.08
C LEU A 9 -11.50 -30.92 16.02
N THR A 10 -10.63 -31.79 15.50
CA THR A 10 -10.91 -33.22 15.41
C THR A 10 -10.98 -33.83 16.81
N GLU A 11 -10.04 -33.47 17.68
CA GLU A 11 -10.01 -33.88 19.07
C GLU A 11 -11.22 -33.36 19.84
N ALA A 12 -11.60 -32.09 19.68
CA ALA A 12 -12.77 -31.50 20.34
C ALA A 12 -14.09 -32.23 19.99
N LYS A 13 -14.22 -32.74 18.76
CA LYS A 13 -15.39 -33.51 18.29
C LYS A 13 -15.46 -34.94 18.83
N GLN A 14 -14.34 -35.51 19.27
CA GLN A 14 -14.31 -36.86 19.86
C GLN A 14 -14.88 -36.90 21.28
N TYR A 15 -14.87 -35.77 21.98
CA TYR A 15 -15.43 -35.66 23.32
C TYR A 15 -16.93 -35.33 23.32
N ALA A 16 -17.68 -35.98 24.22
CA ALA A 16 -19.08 -35.64 24.43
C ALA A 16 -19.24 -34.17 24.88
N PRO A 17 -20.38 -33.52 24.55
CA PRO A 17 -20.69 -32.16 25.00
C PRO A 17 -20.57 -32.03 26.53
N HIS A 18 -20.06 -30.88 26.99
CA HIS A 18 -19.93 -30.53 28.42
C HIS A 18 -18.97 -31.39 29.27
N THR A 19 -18.09 -32.17 28.64
CA THR A 19 -17.01 -32.85 29.36
C THR A 19 -15.86 -31.89 29.68
N GLN A 20 -15.18 -32.12 30.81
CA GLN A 20 -14.01 -31.35 31.22
C GLN A 20 -12.87 -31.44 30.18
N GLY A 21 -12.73 -32.60 29.52
CA GLY A 21 -11.79 -32.80 28.42
C GLY A 21 -12.11 -31.90 27.22
N ARG A 22 -13.37 -31.81 26.80
CA ARG A 22 -13.81 -30.92 25.72
C ARG A 22 -13.51 -29.46 26.05
N GLN A 23 -13.79 -29.00 27.27
CA GLN A 23 -13.54 -27.62 27.68
C GLN A 23 -12.06 -27.23 27.61
N LEU A 24 -11.15 -28.15 27.96
CA LEU A 24 -9.71 -27.90 27.91
C LEU A 24 -9.23 -27.72 26.45
N ILE A 25 -9.65 -28.60 25.55
CA ILE A 25 -9.33 -28.50 24.12
C ILE A 25 -9.93 -27.25 23.48
N LEU A 26 -11.16 -26.90 23.84
CA LEU A 26 -11.79 -25.67 23.38
C LEU A 26 -11.03 -24.42 23.83
N THR A 27 -10.50 -24.43 25.05
CA THR A 27 -9.68 -23.32 25.56
C THR A 27 -8.38 -23.19 24.75
N GLN A 28 -7.71 -24.31 24.46
CA GLN A 28 -6.52 -24.33 23.61
C GLN A 28 -6.82 -23.83 22.18
N LEU A 29 -7.96 -24.24 21.62
CA LEU A 29 -8.42 -23.79 20.31
C LEU A 29 -8.69 -22.28 20.27
N VAL A 30 -9.32 -21.74 21.31
CA VAL A 30 -9.53 -20.30 21.48
C VAL A 30 -8.20 -19.55 21.49
N ASP A 31 -7.24 -20.03 22.29
CA ASP A 31 -5.91 -19.42 22.39
C ASP A 31 -5.17 -19.46 21.03
N GLU A 32 -5.30 -20.55 20.28
CA GLU A 32 -4.74 -20.68 18.93
C GLU A 32 -5.31 -19.63 17.96
N ILE A 33 -6.64 -19.49 17.95
CA ILE A 33 -7.33 -18.52 17.09
C ILE A 33 -6.91 -17.08 17.46
N LEU A 34 -6.70 -16.82 18.75
CA LEU A 34 -6.28 -15.53 19.29
C LEU A 34 -4.78 -15.24 19.18
N ARG A 35 -3.92 -16.21 18.78
CA ARG A 35 -2.49 -15.94 18.49
C ARG A 35 -2.32 -14.87 17.41
N SER A 36 -3.16 -14.88 16.38
CA SER A 36 -3.11 -13.93 15.26
C SER A 36 -4.04 -12.71 15.41
N ARG A 37 -4.34 -12.32 16.65
CA ARG A 37 -5.21 -11.16 16.92
C ARG A 37 -4.60 -9.83 16.45
N LYS A 38 -5.48 -8.88 16.12
CA LYS A 38 -5.10 -7.52 15.68
C LYS A 38 -5.04 -6.51 16.83
N ILE A 39 -5.81 -6.74 17.89
CA ILE A 39 -5.82 -5.91 19.11
C ILE A 39 -5.44 -6.74 20.35
N CYS A 40 -5.17 -6.07 21.46
CA CYS A 40 -4.69 -6.59 22.72
C CYS A 40 -3.36 -7.35 22.53
N ARG A 41 -2.45 -6.79 21.74
CA ARG A 41 -1.09 -7.34 21.60
C ARG A 41 -0.26 -6.98 22.81
N LEU A 42 0.63 -7.86 23.24
CA LEU A 42 1.48 -7.60 24.42
C LEU A 42 2.37 -6.37 24.14
N PRO A 43 2.23 -5.28 24.89
CA PRO A 43 3.15 -4.16 24.75
C PRO A 43 4.50 -4.57 25.34
N LEU A 44 5.57 -4.53 24.52
CA LEU A 44 6.96 -4.61 25.00
C LEU A 44 7.27 -5.83 25.90
N GLY A 45 6.64 -6.98 25.62
CA GLY A 45 6.84 -8.23 26.39
C GLY A 45 6.20 -8.25 27.78
N GLN A 46 5.38 -7.25 28.12
CA GLN A 46 4.62 -7.19 29.37
C GLN A 46 3.24 -7.86 29.22
N PRO A 47 2.66 -8.40 30.31
CA PRO A 47 1.28 -8.90 30.29
C PRO A 47 0.31 -7.79 29.92
N LEU A 48 -0.85 -8.17 29.36
CA LEU A 48 -1.95 -7.23 29.14
C LEU A 48 -2.39 -6.65 30.48
N PHE A 49 -2.77 -5.38 30.47
CA PHE A 49 -3.19 -4.64 31.66
C PHE A 49 -4.46 -3.83 31.37
N GLY A 50 -5.19 -3.50 32.44
CA GLY A 50 -6.36 -2.63 32.40
C GLY A 50 -7.39 -3.05 31.35
N ILE A 51 -7.84 -2.07 30.55
CA ILE A 51 -8.88 -2.27 29.54
C ILE A 51 -8.52 -3.31 28.48
N TYR A 52 -7.24 -3.45 28.12
CA TYR A 52 -6.80 -4.43 27.11
C TYR A 52 -6.96 -5.86 27.62
N GLN A 53 -6.69 -6.08 28.91
CA GLN A 53 -6.90 -7.39 29.55
C GLN A 53 -8.39 -7.73 29.64
N GLU A 54 -9.22 -6.75 30.02
CA GLU A 54 -10.68 -6.92 30.10
C GLU A 54 -11.28 -7.29 28.74
N ILE A 55 -10.91 -6.55 27.67
CA ILE A 55 -11.35 -6.84 26.31
C ILE A 55 -10.87 -8.24 25.88
N TYR A 56 -9.61 -8.59 26.14
CA TYR A 56 -9.08 -9.91 25.81
C TYR A 56 -9.87 -11.04 26.47
N GLN A 57 -10.14 -10.93 27.76
CA GLN A 57 -10.91 -11.93 28.52
C GLN A 57 -12.35 -12.06 28.01
N GLN A 58 -13.02 -10.93 27.72
CA GLN A 58 -14.36 -10.93 27.15
C GLN A 58 -14.38 -11.58 25.77
N VAL A 59 -13.39 -11.30 24.92
CA VAL A 59 -13.27 -11.94 23.59
C VAL A 59 -13.01 -13.42 23.72
N GLN A 60 -12.17 -13.85 24.67
CA GLN A 60 -11.91 -15.26 24.95
C GLN A 60 -13.22 -16.00 25.31
N GLN A 61 -14.02 -15.43 26.21
CA GLN A 61 -15.30 -15.99 26.63
C GLN A 61 -16.33 -16.03 25.50
N GLN A 62 -16.45 -14.95 24.71
CA GLN A 62 -17.37 -14.91 23.58
C GLN A 62 -16.96 -15.89 22.48
N LEU A 63 -15.66 -16.00 22.19
CA LEU A 63 -15.15 -16.93 21.19
C LEU A 63 -15.37 -18.39 21.64
N LEU A 64 -15.16 -18.70 22.92
CA LEU A 64 -15.48 -20.00 23.49
C LEU A 64 -16.97 -20.34 23.27
N CYS A 65 -17.87 -19.40 23.58
CA CYS A 65 -19.30 -19.58 23.39
C CYS A 65 -19.68 -19.79 21.92
N PHE A 66 -19.05 -19.07 20.99
CA PHE A 66 -19.29 -19.26 19.55
C PHE A 66 -18.79 -20.60 19.05
N ILE A 67 -17.59 -21.02 19.46
CA ILE A 67 -17.05 -22.33 19.09
C ILE A 67 -17.94 -23.44 19.66
N GLU A 68 -18.35 -23.38 20.92
CA GLU A 68 -19.25 -24.39 21.51
C GLU A 68 -20.55 -24.57 20.71
N ARG A 69 -21.09 -23.47 20.15
CA ARG A 69 -22.33 -23.49 19.35
C ARG A 69 -22.13 -23.96 17.92
N GLU A 70 -21.00 -23.60 17.29
CA GLU A 70 -20.78 -23.86 15.87
C GLU A 70 -19.93 -25.09 15.58
N LEU A 71 -19.17 -25.61 16.56
CA LEU A 71 -18.23 -26.71 16.37
C LEU A 71 -18.88 -27.95 15.75
N ASP A 72 -20.04 -28.34 16.28
CA ASP A 72 -20.74 -29.56 15.85
C ASP A 72 -21.34 -29.40 14.44
N ASN A 73 -21.59 -28.16 14.01
CA ASN A 73 -22.11 -27.82 12.69
C ASN A 73 -21.01 -27.51 11.65
N TYR A 74 -19.77 -27.33 12.09
CA TYR A 74 -18.65 -26.97 11.21
C TYR A 74 -18.29 -28.14 10.28
N ASN A 75 -18.35 -27.89 8.97
CA ASN A 75 -17.96 -28.80 7.92
C ASN A 75 -16.70 -28.31 7.17
N PRO A 76 -15.54 -28.97 7.33
CA PRO A 76 -14.28 -28.56 6.71
C PRO A 76 -14.28 -28.66 5.18
N ILE A 77 -15.21 -29.41 4.58
CA ILE A 77 -15.35 -29.52 3.12
C ILE A 77 -15.91 -28.21 2.53
N CYS A 78 -16.77 -27.52 3.26
CA CYS A 78 -17.45 -26.31 2.77
C CYS A 78 -16.68 -25.03 3.08
N ILE A 79 -16.01 -24.96 4.23
CA ILE A 79 -15.30 -23.77 4.70
C ILE A 79 -13.93 -24.20 5.23
N PRO A 80 -12.82 -23.66 4.69
CA PRO A 80 -11.49 -23.93 5.23
C PRO A 80 -11.38 -23.49 6.69
N VAL A 81 -10.66 -24.26 7.52
CA VAL A 81 -10.52 -24.02 8.97
C VAL A 81 -10.09 -22.59 9.30
N ARG A 82 -9.17 -22.06 8.50
CA ARG A 82 -8.63 -20.72 8.67
C ARG A 82 -9.68 -19.64 8.43
N VAL A 83 -10.55 -19.83 7.42
CA VAL A 83 -11.64 -18.88 7.11
C VAL A 83 -12.68 -18.92 8.21
N TRP A 84 -13.03 -20.12 8.68
CA TRP A 84 -13.95 -20.29 9.80
C TRP A 84 -13.41 -19.65 11.09
N ALA A 85 -12.18 -19.96 11.48
CA ALA A 85 -11.51 -19.38 12.65
C ALA A 85 -11.42 -17.84 12.57
N ASN A 86 -11.05 -17.30 11.40
CA ASN A 86 -11.00 -15.86 11.20
C ASN A 86 -12.38 -15.20 11.31
N THR A 87 -13.42 -15.87 10.81
CA THR A 87 -14.81 -15.39 10.88
C THR A 87 -15.29 -15.34 12.32
N LEU A 88 -15.09 -16.42 13.08
CA LEU A 88 -15.45 -16.48 14.50
C LEU A 88 -14.70 -15.44 15.31
N ARG A 89 -13.38 -15.31 15.10
CA ARG A 89 -12.57 -14.28 15.76
C ARG A 89 -13.10 -12.88 15.46
N HIS A 90 -13.39 -12.59 14.19
CA HIS A 90 -13.91 -11.29 13.79
C HIS A 90 -15.29 -10.99 14.41
N GLN A 91 -16.19 -11.99 14.44
CA GLN A 91 -17.49 -11.87 15.11
C GLN A 91 -17.34 -11.66 16.62
N ALA A 92 -16.42 -12.37 17.27
CA ALA A 92 -16.18 -12.23 18.71
C ALA A 92 -15.70 -10.81 19.05
N PHE A 93 -14.72 -10.29 18.32
CA PHE A 93 -14.28 -8.90 18.48
C PHE A 93 -15.41 -7.91 18.19
N ARG A 94 -16.19 -8.10 17.13
CA ARG A 94 -17.32 -7.22 16.80
C ARG A 94 -18.39 -7.19 17.89
N THR A 95 -18.60 -8.31 18.57
CA THR A 95 -19.57 -8.43 19.67
C THR A 95 -19.08 -7.74 20.93
N VAL A 96 -17.79 -7.91 21.27
CA VAL A 96 -17.19 -7.34 22.48
C VAL A 96 -16.88 -5.85 22.35
N LEU A 97 -16.44 -5.40 21.17
CA LEU A 97 -16.07 -4.01 20.90
C LEU A 97 -17.32 -3.12 20.76
N ASP A 98 -18.00 -2.95 21.88
CA ASP A 98 -19.12 -2.05 22.00
C ASP A 98 -18.66 -0.58 22.17
N ASP A 99 -19.62 0.34 22.33
CA ASP A 99 -19.25 1.76 22.46
C ASP A 99 -18.58 2.06 23.81
N VAL A 100 -18.90 1.29 24.86
CA VAL A 100 -18.28 1.40 26.18
C VAL A 100 -16.82 1.01 26.12
N GLN A 101 -16.49 -0.11 25.48
CA GLN A 101 -15.10 -0.55 25.30
C GLN A 101 -14.30 0.44 24.46
N LEU A 102 -14.88 0.94 23.35
CA LEU A 102 -14.22 1.93 22.51
C LEU A 102 -14.01 3.27 23.25
N ARG A 103 -14.98 3.70 24.07
CA ARG A 103 -14.84 4.87 24.94
C ARG A 103 -13.73 4.67 25.96
N ASN A 104 -13.62 3.51 26.60
CA ASN A 104 -12.59 3.23 27.59
C ASN A 104 -11.20 3.19 26.97
N LEU A 105 -11.04 2.61 25.77
CA LEU A 105 -9.80 2.67 25.00
C LEU A 105 -9.40 4.11 24.66
N ALA A 106 -10.37 4.96 24.29
CA ALA A 106 -10.13 6.37 24.04
C ALA A 106 -9.64 7.11 25.29
N ILE A 107 -10.27 6.88 26.44
CA ILE A 107 -9.86 7.46 27.72
C ILE A 107 -8.45 6.97 28.11
N GLU A 108 -8.15 5.69 27.92
CA GLU A 108 -6.82 5.15 28.19
C GLU A 108 -5.74 5.82 27.32
N ALA A 109 -6.03 6.04 26.04
CA ALA A 109 -5.13 6.78 25.16
C ALA A 109 -4.91 8.24 25.60
N GLN A 110 -5.91 8.90 26.20
CA GLN A 110 -5.79 10.26 26.75
C GLN A 110 -4.92 10.33 28.02
N ARG A 111 -4.89 9.26 28.82
CA ARG A 111 -4.14 9.22 30.08
C ARG A 111 -2.62 9.28 29.88
N HIS A 112 -2.14 8.83 28.73
CA HIS A 112 -0.71 8.81 28.44
C HIS A 112 -0.23 10.15 27.85
N PRO A 113 0.98 10.61 28.24
CA PRO A 113 1.52 11.87 27.75
C PRO A 113 1.79 11.81 26.23
N PRO A 114 1.69 12.94 25.53
CA PRO A 114 2.03 13.04 24.12
C PRO A 114 3.41 12.43 23.82
N HIS A 115 3.52 11.75 22.68
CA HIS A 115 4.75 11.12 22.19
C HIS A 115 5.30 9.91 22.99
N SER A 116 4.65 9.47 24.06
CA SER A 116 5.06 8.23 24.76
C SER A 116 4.75 6.97 23.96
N GLU A 117 5.56 5.91 24.14
CA GLU A 117 5.35 4.61 23.50
C GLU A 117 3.99 3.99 23.90
N LEU A 118 3.61 4.12 25.18
CA LEU A 118 2.31 3.67 25.67
C LEU A 118 1.15 4.39 24.98
N ARG A 119 1.30 5.68 24.68
CA ARG A 119 0.28 6.42 23.91
C ARG A 119 0.20 5.94 22.47
N GLN A 120 1.34 5.67 21.82
CA GLN A 120 1.35 5.12 20.46
C GLN A 120 0.69 3.75 20.40
N TYR A 121 1.00 2.89 21.38
CA TYR A 121 0.34 1.60 21.56
C TYR A 121 -1.17 1.76 21.76
N ALA A 122 -1.59 2.58 22.72
CA ALA A 122 -3.01 2.81 23.02
C ALA A 122 -3.79 3.36 21.83
N LEU A 123 -3.20 4.28 21.07
CA LEU A 123 -3.79 4.82 19.85
C LEU A 123 -3.86 3.77 18.73
N GLY A 124 -2.84 2.93 18.58
CA GLY A 124 -2.85 1.82 17.62
C GLY A 124 -3.96 0.81 17.93
N GLU A 125 -4.07 0.42 19.20
CA GLU A 125 -5.12 -0.46 19.71
C GLU A 125 -6.52 0.13 19.49
N LEU A 126 -6.70 1.42 19.79
CA LEU A 126 -7.95 2.14 19.55
C LEU A 126 -8.34 2.16 18.06
N VAL A 127 -7.39 2.44 17.17
CA VAL A 127 -7.63 2.49 15.71
C VAL A 127 -8.08 1.13 15.18
N GLU A 128 -7.36 0.07 15.55
CA GLU A 128 -7.71 -1.29 15.14
C GLU A 128 -9.06 -1.73 15.76
N ALA A 129 -9.34 -1.35 17.00
CA ALA A 129 -10.63 -1.61 17.65
C ALA A 129 -11.79 -0.90 16.93
N ILE A 130 -11.62 0.35 16.51
CA ILE A 130 -12.62 1.09 15.71
C ILE A 130 -12.91 0.33 14.41
N ARG A 131 -11.88 -0.12 13.68
CA ARG A 131 -12.05 -0.88 12.43
C ARG A 131 -12.76 -2.21 12.66
N LEU A 132 -12.35 -2.97 13.67
CA LEU A 132 -12.93 -4.29 13.99
C LEU A 132 -14.37 -4.21 14.51
N SER A 133 -14.73 -3.11 15.19
CA SER A 133 -16.09 -2.93 15.72
C SER A 133 -17.16 -2.92 14.62
N GLY A 134 -16.80 -2.57 13.39
CA GLY A 134 -17.74 -2.42 12.28
C GLY A 134 -18.79 -1.33 12.52
N LYS A 135 -18.51 -0.36 13.41
CA LYS A 135 -19.43 0.73 13.79
C LYS A 135 -19.22 2.03 13.01
N LEU A 136 -18.28 2.05 12.06
CA LEU A 136 -18.08 3.20 11.18
C LEU A 136 -19.32 3.40 10.31
N GLY A 137 -19.81 4.64 10.27
CA GLY A 137 -20.96 5.03 9.47
C GLY A 137 -20.67 4.92 7.98
N HIS A 138 -21.66 4.51 7.19
CA HIS A 138 -21.56 4.44 5.73
C HIS A 138 -22.63 5.34 5.11
N PRO A 139 -22.33 6.61 4.83
CA PRO A 139 -23.25 7.53 4.15
C PRO A 139 -23.74 7.00 2.80
N HIS A 140 -24.89 7.51 2.34
CA HIS A 140 -25.54 7.04 1.12
C HIS A 140 -24.67 7.18 -0.15
N ARG A 141 -24.66 6.12 -0.97
CA ARG A 141 -23.84 5.93 -2.19
C ARG A 141 -24.33 6.70 -3.43
N THR A 142 -24.93 7.87 -3.28
CA THR A 142 -25.80 8.40 -4.35
C THR A 142 -25.10 9.07 -5.53
N ARG A 143 -23.76 9.24 -5.50
CA ARG A 143 -23.06 10.06 -6.52
C ARG A 143 -21.91 9.37 -7.26
N PHE A 144 -21.38 8.26 -6.77
CA PHE A 144 -20.17 7.64 -7.31
C PHE A 144 -20.38 6.17 -7.65
N SER A 145 -19.60 5.64 -8.60
CA SER A 145 -19.57 4.20 -8.84
C SER A 145 -19.18 3.44 -7.57
N PRO A 146 -19.63 2.19 -7.36
CA PRO A 146 -19.33 1.45 -6.13
C PRO A 146 -17.84 1.33 -5.82
N GLN A 147 -17.02 1.12 -6.86
CA GLN A 147 -15.56 0.99 -6.72
C GLN A 147 -14.93 2.31 -6.31
N PHE A 148 -15.32 3.41 -6.95
CA PHE A 148 -14.80 4.74 -6.63
C PHE A 148 -15.28 5.22 -5.25
N TYR A 149 -16.54 4.93 -4.89
CA TYR A 149 -17.05 5.17 -3.53
C TYR A 149 -16.20 4.46 -2.48
N ASN A 150 -15.83 3.19 -2.70
CA ASN A 150 -15.01 2.44 -1.75
C ASN A 150 -13.64 3.11 -1.53
N LEU A 151 -12.99 3.59 -2.59
CA LEU A 151 -11.72 4.31 -2.45
C LEU A 151 -11.87 5.62 -1.65
N ILE A 152 -12.89 6.43 -1.98
CA ILE A 152 -13.18 7.66 -1.25
C ILE A 152 -13.48 7.36 0.22
N TYR A 153 -14.23 6.30 0.48
CA TYR A 153 -14.62 5.88 1.81
C TYR A 153 -13.40 5.43 2.62
N GLU A 154 -12.53 4.56 2.08
CA GLU A 154 -11.30 4.13 2.75
C GLU A 154 -10.37 5.31 3.05
N GLU A 155 -10.22 6.25 2.11
CA GLU A 155 -9.46 7.47 2.33
C GLU A 155 -10.08 8.34 3.44
N ALA A 156 -11.40 8.49 3.44
CA ALA A 156 -12.10 9.24 4.48
C ALA A 156 -11.97 8.57 5.86
N VAL A 157 -12.00 7.25 5.93
CA VAL A 157 -11.74 6.48 7.16
C VAL A 157 -10.31 6.74 7.64
N ASN A 158 -9.30 6.67 6.77
CA ASN A 158 -7.90 6.93 7.11
C ASN A 158 -7.68 8.35 7.65
N LYS A 159 -8.23 9.36 6.96
CA LYS A 159 -8.21 10.76 7.39
C LYS A 159 -8.92 10.94 8.75
N THR A 160 -10.03 10.24 8.97
CA THR A 160 -10.78 10.28 10.24
C THR A 160 -10.01 9.66 11.39
N LEU A 161 -9.42 8.47 11.20
CA LEU A 161 -8.61 7.81 12.22
C LEU A 161 -7.35 8.62 12.56
N THR A 162 -6.73 9.25 11.55
CA THR A 162 -5.64 10.21 11.75
C THR A 162 -6.08 11.39 12.61
N TYR A 163 -7.29 11.92 12.36
CA TYR A 163 -7.88 12.98 13.20
C TYR A 163 -8.09 12.49 14.64
N VAL A 164 -8.64 11.28 14.83
CA VAL A 164 -8.84 10.68 16.16
C VAL A 164 -7.51 10.63 16.91
N CYS A 165 -6.44 10.10 16.32
CA CYS A 165 -5.12 10.05 16.95
C CYS A 165 -4.58 11.44 17.32
N ARG A 166 -4.71 12.42 16.42
CA ARG A 166 -4.19 13.79 16.62
C ARG A 166 -5.01 14.63 17.59
N LYS A 167 -6.30 14.32 17.74
CA LYS A 167 -7.26 15.13 18.52
C LYS A 167 -7.94 14.33 19.62
N ILE A 168 -7.33 13.21 20.03
CA ILE A 168 -7.86 12.39 21.11
C ILE A 168 -8.03 13.20 22.40
N ASP A 169 -7.12 14.13 22.72
CA ASP A 169 -7.23 14.98 23.92
C ASP A 169 -8.41 15.97 23.87
N LYS A 170 -9.02 16.19 22.69
CA LYS A 170 -10.21 17.03 22.53
C LYS A 170 -11.51 16.24 22.63
N TYR A 171 -11.44 14.91 22.68
CA TYR A 171 -12.61 14.09 22.94
C TYR A 171 -13.05 14.30 24.39
N ASP A 172 -14.32 14.60 24.58
CA ASP A 172 -14.94 14.77 25.89
C ASP A 172 -15.97 13.63 26.08
N PRO A 173 -15.72 12.67 26.98
CA PRO A 173 -16.62 11.55 27.24
C PRO A 173 -18.00 11.95 27.76
N GLU A 174 -18.15 13.17 28.29
CA GLU A 174 -19.42 13.67 28.83
C GLU A 174 -20.21 14.48 27.79
N ARG A 175 -19.64 14.68 26.60
CA ARG A 175 -20.25 15.49 25.55
C ARG A 175 -21.29 14.72 24.74
N GLY A 176 -22.46 15.33 24.56
CA GLY A 176 -23.57 14.79 23.75
C GLY A 176 -24.58 14.00 24.59
N GLN A 177 -25.81 13.83 24.09
CA GLN A 177 -26.90 13.19 24.82
C GLN A 177 -26.64 11.70 25.08
N GLU A 178 -26.07 10.99 24.11
CA GLU A 178 -25.83 9.55 24.21
C GLU A 178 -24.45 9.20 24.82
N LYS A 179 -23.57 10.18 25.01
CA LYS A 179 -22.19 10.00 25.54
C LYS A 179 -21.40 8.88 24.86
N LYS A 180 -21.67 8.67 23.57
CA LYS A 180 -21.08 7.60 22.75
C LYS A 180 -19.82 8.06 22.02
N PHE A 181 -18.77 7.26 22.09
CA PHE A 181 -17.50 7.54 21.40
C PHE A 181 -17.68 7.49 19.88
N MET A 182 -18.39 6.49 19.36
CA MET A 182 -18.57 6.34 17.91
C MET A 182 -19.40 7.45 17.28
N THR A 183 -20.23 8.15 18.04
CA THR A 183 -20.94 9.34 17.54
C THR A 183 -19.97 10.46 17.20
N TRP A 184 -18.93 10.67 18.01
CA TRP A 184 -17.89 11.66 17.72
C TRP A 184 -17.05 11.26 16.50
N VAL A 185 -16.69 9.99 16.39
CA VAL A 185 -15.94 9.44 15.24
C VAL A 185 -16.75 9.56 13.94
N ASN A 186 -18.01 9.10 13.96
CA ASN A 186 -18.88 9.11 12.78
C ASN A 186 -19.27 10.53 12.37
N PHE A 187 -19.47 11.46 13.31
CA PHE A 187 -19.66 12.87 12.98
C PHE A 187 -18.47 13.46 12.22
N ARG A 188 -17.24 13.08 12.59
CA ARG A 188 -16.05 13.49 11.82
C ARG A 188 -16.01 12.79 10.47
N LEU A 189 -16.29 11.48 10.42
CA LEU A 189 -16.30 10.70 9.19
C LEU A 189 -17.24 11.29 8.14
N ASP A 190 -18.47 11.64 8.53
CA ASP A 190 -19.46 12.24 7.61
C ASP A 190 -18.93 13.53 6.98
N ARG A 191 -18.26 14.38 7.76
CA ARG A 191 -17.64 15.61 7.25
C ARG A 191 -16.48 15.32 6.31
N VAL A 192 -15.61 14.39 6.69
CA VAL A 192 -14.45 14.00 5.88
C VAL A 192 -14.89 13.35 4.57
N ILE A 193 -15.96 12.56 4.55
CA ILE A 193 -16.52 12.00 3.31
C ILE A 193 -16.96 13.12 2.39
N ILE A 194 -17.68 14.14 2.90
CA ILE A 194 -18.08 15.31 2.10
C ILE A 194 -16.85 16.08 1.59
N GLU A 195 -15.83 16.27 2.43
CA GLU A 195 -14.56 16.92 2.07
C GLU A 195 -13.87 16.14 0.92
N SER A 196 -13.63 14.84 1.09
CA SER A 196 -13.04 13.96 0.07
C SER A 196 -13.88 13.95 -1.20
N CYS A 197 -15.21 13.84 -1.11
CA CYS A 197 -16.08 13.91 -2.28
C CYS A 197 -15.97 15.24 -3.04
N ARG A 198 -15.64 16.36 -2.37
CA ARG A 198 -15.40 17.66 -3.02
C ARG A 198 -14.02 17.73 -3.67
N GLU A 199 -12.99 17.11 -3.08
CA GLU A 199 -11.67 16.99 -3.71
C GLU A 199 -11.77 16.25 -5.04
N PHE A 200 -12.63 15.23 -5.12
CA PHE A 200 -12.91 14.47 -6.35
C PHE A 200 -14.03 15.06 -7.23
N LYS A 201 -14.45 16.32 -7.02
CA LYS A 201 -15.40 17.02 -7.92
C LYS A 201 -14.76 17.57 -9.20
N ASP A 202 -13.51 17.22 -9.49
CA ASP A 202 -12.95 17.47 -10.81
C ASP A 202 -13.90 16.85 -11.85
N PRO A 203 -14.50 17.64 -12.77
CA PRO A 203 -15.44 17.13 -13.76
C PRO A 203 -14.84 16.03 -14.65
N ASN A 204 -13.51 15.90 -14.68
CA ASN A 204 -12.78 14.90 -15.45
C ASN A 204 -12.63 13.54 -14.73
N VAL A 205 -12.93 13.42 -13.43
CA VAL A 205 -12.71 12.19 -12.65
C VAL A 205 -14.04 11.69 -12.09
N LYS A 206 -14.86 11.07 -12.94
CA LYS A 206 -16.12 10.43 -12.53
C LYS A 206 -15.99 8.92 -12.37
N GLU A 207 -14.98 8.31 -13.00
CA GLU A 207 -14.72 6.88 -13.02
C GLU A 207 -13.22 6.62 -12.90
N LEU A 208 -12.87 5.45 -12.35
CA LEU A 208 -11.48 4.99 -12.36
C LEU A 208 -11.13 4.59 -13.80
N PRO A 209 -9.91 4.89 -14.29
CA PRO A 209 -9.44 4.35 -15.54
C PRO A 209 -9.56 2.83 -15.52
N SER A 210 -10.19 2.25 -16.52
CA SER A 210 -10.15 0.82 -16.78
C SER A 210 -8.72 0.40 -17.10
N THR A 211 -8.39 -0.88 -16.89
CA THR A 211 -7.11 -1.43 -17.36
C THR A 211 -6.90 -1.23 -18.86
N LYS A 212 -7.99 -1.19 -19.64
CA LYS A 212 -7.95 -0.86 -21.07
C LYS A 212 -7.58 0.61 -21.32
N ASP A 213 -8.06 1.53 -20.48
CA ASP A 213 -7.76 2.96 -20.60
C ASP A 213 -6.28 3.24 -20.23
N LEU A 214 -5.69 2.41 -19.36
CA LEU A 214 -4.27 2.45 -19.02
C LEU A 214 -3.38 1.91 -20.15
N GLU A 215 -3.86 0.93 -20.92
CA GLU A 215 -3.18 0.40 -22.11
C GLU A 215 -3.25 1.38 -23.30
N GLU A 216 -4.28 2.23 -23.36
CA GLU A 216 -4.45 3.29 -24.36
C GLU A 216 -3.80 4.63 -23.99
N ILE A 217 -3.11 4.73 -22.83
CA ILE A 217 -2.25 5.89 -22.57
C ILE A 217 -1.14 5.85 -23.61
N VAL A 218 -1.33 6.64 -24.67
CA VAL A 218 -0.28 7.00 -25.62
C VAL A 218 0.87 7.54 -24.76
N GLN A 219 1.90 6.71 -24.58
CA GLN A 219 3.16 7.22 -24.06
C GLN A 219 3.53 8.35 -25.02
N PRO A 220 3.80 9.58 -24.52
CA PRO A 220 4.35 10.60 -25.38
C PRO A 220 5.52 9.96 -26.12
N GLU A 221 5.50 9.97 -27.46
CA GLU A 221 6.62 9.49 -28.26
C GLU A 221 7.89 10.02 -27.59
N GLU A 222 8.78 9.11 -27.16
CA GLU A 222 10.02 9.53 -26.55
C GLU A 222 10.61 10.59 -27.48
N PRO A 223 10.86 11.83 -27.01
CA PRO A 223 11.41 12.85 -27.89
C PRO A 223 12.71 12.27 -28.42
N SER A 224 12.78 12.07 -29.75
CA SER A 224 13.91 11.46 -30.44
C SER A 224 15.18 11.88 -29.74
N SER A 225 15.89 10.90 -29.19
CA SER A 225 16.97 11.18 -28.24
C SER A 225 17.94 12.16 -28.89
N LEU A 226 18.56 13.07 -28.13
CA LEU A 226 19.54 14.03 -28.69
C LEU A 226 20.60 13.32 -29.56
N PHE A 227 20.87 12.05 -29.26
CA PHE A 227 21.73 11.17 -30.03
C PHE A 227 21.20 10.82 -31.43
N GLU A 228 19.90 10.59 -31.60
CA GLU A 228 19.27 10.32 -32.90
C GLU A 228 19.23 11.56 -33.78
N ARG A 229 18.91 12.72 -33.20
CA ARG A 229 18.93 14.00 -33.94
C ARG A 229 20.32 14.33 -34.46
N VAL A 230 21.34 14.20 -33.61
CA VAL A 230 22.74 14.44 -34.04
C VAL A 230 23.19 13.42 -35.09
N ARG A 231 22.70 12.18 -35.04
CA ARG A 231 22.99 11.18 -36.08
C ARG A 231 22.34 11.57 -37.40
N GLU A 232 21.05 11.89 -37.40
CA GLU A 232 20.29 12.31 -38.58
C GLU A 232 20.90 13.56 -39.23
N ASP A 233 21.28 14.57 -38.44
CA ASP A 233 21.94 15.79 -38.92
C ASP A 233 23.27 15.49 -39.63
N ILE A 234 24.02 14.50 -39.11
CA ILE A 234 25.28 14.06 -39.72
C ILE A 234 25.02 13.21 -40.97
N GLU A 235 23.97 12.39 -41.02
CA GLU A 235 23.61 11.57 -42.18
C GLU A 235 23.08 12.42 -43.35
N GLU A 236 22.17 13.35 -43.06
CA GLU A 236 21.59 14.24 -44.05
C GLU A 236 22.65 15.21 -44.60
N ASP A 237 23.56 15.71 -43.74
CA ASP A 237 24.64 16.66 -44.06
C ASP A 237 24.16 17.72 -45.06
N ALA A 238 23.03 18.36 -44.78
CA ALA A 238 22.32 19.23 -45.73
C ALA A 238 23.14 20.43 -46.26
N LYS A 239 24.29 20.71 -45.65
CA LYS A 239 25.24 21.78 -46.03
C LYS A 239 26.58 21.25 -46.57
N ASP A 240 26.73 19.93 -46.72
CA ASP A 240 27.96 19.21 -47.06
C ASP A 240 29.19 19.59 -46.18
N ILE A 241 28.94 20.08 -44.96
CA ILE A 241 30.00 20.59 -44.08
C ILE A 241 30.78 19.44 -43.42
N PHE A 242 30.13 18.29 -43.20
CA PHE A 242 30.74 17.13 -42.54
C PHE A 242 31.54 16.28 -43.53
N LYS A 243 31.08 16.15 -44.78
CA LYS A 243 31.84 15.50 -45.87
C LYS A 243 33.05 16.30 -46.31
N GLN A 244 32.97 17.63 -46.32
CA GLN A 244 34.10 18.50 -46.71
C GLN A 244 35.24 18.51 -45.69
N ALA A 245 34.95 18.24 -44.42
CA ALA A 245 35.99 18.09 -43.41
C ALA A 245 36.60 16.68 -43.50
N HIS A 246 37.77 16.58 -44.13
CA HIS A 246 38.46 15.31 -44.33
C HIS A 246 39.93 15.37 -43.90
N ILE A 247 40.53 14.19 -43.69
CA ILE A 247 41.96 14.07 -43.41
C ILE A 247 42.75 14.43 -44.68
N ARG A 248 43.91 15.08 -44.53
CA ARG A 248 44.71 15.61 -45.65
C ARG A 248 44.98 14.51 -46.68
N ASN A 249 44.70 14.80 -47.96
CA ASN A 249 44.81 13.88 -49.10
C ASN A 249 43.95 12.60 -49.02
N ARG A 250 42.92 12.58 -48.16
CA ARG A 250 42.02 11.44 -47.94
C ARG A 250 40.55 11.88 -47.83
N PRO A 251 39.88 12.21 -48.95
CA PRO A 251 38.48 12.62 -48.96
C PRO A 251 37.50 11.52 -48.55
N ASP A 252 37.93 10.26 -48.63
CA ASP A 252 37.25 9.07 -48.16
C ASP A 252 37.13 9.01 -46.62
N ALA A 253 38.12 9.53 -45.90
CA ALA A 253 38.16 9.62 -44.44
C ALA A 253 37.69 11.01 -43.96
N ASN A 254 36.41 11.30 -44.19
CA ASN A 254 35.75 12.54 -43.75
C ASN A 254 35.07 12.40 -42.38
N PHE A 255 34.66 13.53 -41.80
CA PHE A 255 34.08 13.54 -40.46
C PHE A 255 32.75 12.78 -40.41
N GLN A 256 31.93 12.86 -41.45
CA GLN A 256 30.68 12.11 -41.54
C GLN A 256 30.94 10.60 -41.47
N SER A 257 31.80 10.06 -42.34
CA SER A 257 32.06 8.61 -42.39
C SER A 257 32.64 8.07 -41.08
N ILE A 258 33.55 8.82 -40.45
CA ILE A 258 34.15 8.45 -39.17
C ILE A 258 33.12 8.56 -38.01
N ALA A 259 32.28 9.60 -37.99
CA ALA A 259 31.25 9.78 -36.97
C ALA A 259 30.17 8.70 -37.03
N LEU A 260 29.67 8.36 -38.23
CA LEU A 260 28.69 7.30 -38.41
C LEU A 260 29.23 5.93 -38.03
N ALA A 261 30.50 5.65 -38.36
CA ALA A 261 31.17 4.44 -37.90
C ALA A 261 31.23 4.35 -36.36
N ARG A 262 31.52 5.46 -35.68
CA ARG A 262 31.52 5.54 -34.21
C ARG A 262 30.12 5.37 -33.61
N PHE A 263 29.09 5.96 -34.22
CA PHE A 263 27.70 5.77 -33.79
C PHE A 263 27.18 4.35 -34.04
N SER A 264 27.75 3.67 -35.03
CA SER A 264 27.53 2.24 -35.32
C SER A 264 28.35 1.32 -34.42
N ARG A 265 28.92 1.86 -33.33
CA ARG A 265 29.70 1.16 -32.29
C ARG A 265 31.02 0.53 -32.76
N LYS A 266 31.57 0.91 -33.92
CA LYS A 266 32.92 0.52 -34.31
C LYS A 266 33.97 1.14 -33.37
N SER A 267 34.96 0.34 -33.00
CA SER A 267 36.14 0.77 -32.24
C SER A 267 37.09 1.61 -33.12
N TRP A 268 38.01 2.33 -32.48
CA TRP A 268 38.98 3.14 -33.22
C TRP A 268 39.95 2.27 -34.03
N GLU A 269 40.24 1.08 -33.54
CA GLU A 269 41.10 0.08 -34.14
C GLU A 269 40.48 -0.47 -35.43
N GLU A 270 39.17 -0.75 -35.43
CA GLU A 270 38.44 -1.19 -36.62
C GLU A 270 38.38 -0.10 -37.70
N ILE A 271 38.08 1.14 -37.30
CA ILE A 271 38.05 2.30 -38.22
C ILE A 271 39.47 2.57 -38.76
N SER A 272 40.50 2.41 -37.93
CA SER A 272 41.90 2.54 -38.33
C SER A 272 42.30 1.52 -39.40
N ALA A 273 41.85 0.27 -39.24
CA ALA A 273 42.08 -0.79 -40.22
C ALA A 273 41.31 -0.54 -41.53
N GLU A 274 40.05 -0.09 -41.45
CA GLU A 274 39.18 0.18 -42.60
C GLU A 274 39.71 1.32 -43.48
N PHE A 275 40.17 2.41 -42.87
CA PHE A 275 40.72 3.55 -43.62
C PHE A 275 42.25 3.49 -43.81
N GLY A 276 42.94 2.56 -43.16
CA GLY A 276 44.41 2.49 -43.17
C GLY A 276 45.06 3.74 -42.58
N ILE A 277 44.44 4.36 -41.58
CA ILE A 277 44.91 5.59 -40.91
C ILE A 277 45.23 5.26 -39.45
N PRO A 278 46.40 5.64 -38.90
CA PRO A 278 46.73 5.38 -37.51
C PRO A 278 45.70 5.96 -36.53
N VAL A 279 45.30 5.17 -35.52
CA VAL A 279 44.37 5.58 -34.44
C VAL A 279 44.66 6.98 -33.86
N PRO A 280 45.92 7.37 -33.56
CA PRO A 280 46.20 8.71 -33.01
C PRO A 280 45.79 9.84 -33.96
N THR A 281 45.90 9.62 -35.27
CA THR A 281 45.53 10.59 -36.31
C THR A 281 44.01 10.68 -36.44
N LEU A 282 43.30 9.53 -36.43
CA LEU A 282 41.84 9.48 -36.49
C LEU A 282 41.18 10.13 -35.27
N SER A 283 41.63 9.76 -34.07
CA SER A 283 41.07 10.27 -32.82
C SER A 283 41.26 11.78 -32.69
N ARG A 284 42.46 12.29 -33.00
CA ARG A 284 42.75 13.73 -32.96
C ARG A 284 41.98 14.52 -34.02
N PHE A 285 41.82 13.95 -35.22
CA PHE A 285 41.00 14.54 -36.26
C PHE A 285 39.54 14.64 -35.83
N PHE A 286 38.98 13.55 -35.29
CA PHE A 286 37.60 13.48 -34.83
C PHE A 286 37.32 14.48 -33.70
N GLN A 287 38.17 14.52 -32.66
CA GLN A 287 38.04 15.48 -31.56
C GLN A 287 38.05 16.93 -32.05
N ARG A 288 38.98 17.27 -32.94
CA ARG A 288 39.05 18.61 -33.53
C ARG A 288 37.79 18.97 -34.34
N CYS A 289 37.21 18.02 -35.06
CA CYS A 289 35.97 18.24 -35.79
C CYS A 289 34.76 18.37 -34.85
N CYS A 290 34.69 17.58 -33.76
CA CYS A 290 33.66 17.75 -32.73
C CYS A 290 33.70 19.15 -32.09
N GLU A 291 34.89 19.71 -31.86
CA GLU A 291 35.06 21.08 -31.38
C GLU A 291 34.65 22.11 -32.43
N LYS A 292 35.06 21.91 -33.68
CA LYS A 292 34.75 22.80 -34.80
C LYS A 292 33.25 22.89 -35.08
N PHE A 293 32.53 21.78 -35.00
CA PHE A 293 31.11 21.68 -35.31
C PHE A 293 30.20 21.79 -34.08
N ARG A 294 30.77 22.08 -32.91
CA ARG A 294 30.02 22.20 -31.64
C ARG A 294 28.86 23.19 -31.69
N SER A 295 28.98 24.25 -32.49
CA SER A 295 27.91 25.24 -32.68
C SER A 295 26.76 24.74 -33.55
N GLU A 296 27.03 23.84 -34.50
CA GLU A 296 26.00 23.26 -35.36
C GLU A 296 25.16 22.22 -34.59
N PHE A 297 25.76 21.48 -33.66
CA PHE A 297 25.07 20.52 -32.77
C PHE A 297 24.35 21.15 -31.57
N ARG A 298 24.39 22.49 -31.42
CA ARG A 298 23.76 23.23 -30.30
C ARG A 298 22.42 23.89 -30.66
N ARG A 299 21.97 23.73 -31.91
CA ARG A 299 20.63 24.13 -32.35
C ARG A 299 19.60 23.08 -31.97
#